data_AF-A0AAV6EGD6-F1
#
_entry.id   AF-A0AAV6EGD6-F1
#
_cell.length_a   1.000
_cell.length_b   1.000
_cell.length_c   1.000
_cell.angle_alpha   90.00
_cell.angle_beta   90.00
_cell.angle_gamma   90.00
#
_symmetry.space_group_name_H-M   'P 1'
#
loop_
_entity.id
_entity.type
_entity.pdbx_description
1 polymer ?
#
loop_
_entity_poly.entity_id
_entity_poly.type
_entity_poly.pdbx_seq_one_letter_code
_entity_poly.pdbx_strand_id
1 'polypeptide(L)'
;MKYILALLLSFGFLLADAKSTLFSPLLKPLDYDRQKALLGKELFNDKRIGVDKKISCRSCHNTYKTANIKMDKNGLNPPLILNSYLNYIHSFDGKITDLKHRIDLCFTSEEELKTEVIIKQIKRNPAYILKFDELYKDGVTYENAIDAIIEFLKATVTPNSKFDKFIAGDENALSQDEKDGFDLFMRTGCVNCHNGVNLGGNIVSLLGYEGKPLKVPSLRNVSLRSVYLHNGTLNDLLSTIEFMNERMNLKNLTQKDYELLYKFLLALTGEFPEILYE
;
A
#
# COMPACT_ATOMS: atom_id res chain seq x y z
N MET A 1 -48.91 24.47 26.46
CA MET A 1 -48.42 24.08 25.11
C MET A 1 -47.00 24.60 24.97
N LYS A 2 -46.06 23.76 24.50
CA LYS A 2 -44.67 24.06 24.09
C LYS A 2 -43.57 24.07 25.18
N TYR A 3 -43.06 22.87 25.52
CA TYR A 3 -41.65 22.66 25.87
C TYR A 3 -41.22 21.22 25.51
N ILE A 4 -41.17 20.89 24.21
CA ILE A 4 -40.42 19.72 23.70
C ILE A 4 -39.99 20.10 22.29
N LEU A 5 -38.71 20.45 22.09
CA LEU A 5 -37.92 20.23 20.86
C LEU A 5 -36.60 21.02 20.97
N ALA A 6 -35.54 20.41 21.51
CA ALA A 6 -34.15 20.84 21.28
C ALA A 6 -33.18 19.79 21.85
N LEU A 7 -33.22 18.55 21.35
CA LEU A 7 -32.25 17.53 21.78
C LEU A 7 -32.02 16.42 20.73
N LEU A 8 -32.06 16.77 19.44
CA LEU A 8 -31.81 15.81 18.35
C LEU A 8 -30.74 16.25 17.33
N LEU A 9 -30.03 17.37 17.57
CA LEU A 9 -29.01 17.87 16.63
C LEU A 9 -27.56 17.70 17.10
N SER A 10 -27.30 17.21 18.32
CA SER A 10 -25.94 17.05 18.84
C SER A 10 -25.34 15.65 18.65
N PHE A 11 -26.13 14.63 18.30
CA PHE A 11 -25.62 13.26 18.14
C PHE A 11 -25.04 12.97 16.74
N GLY A 12 -25.51 13.68 15.71
CA GLY A 12 -25.01 13.52 14.33
C GLY A 12 -23.60 14.10 14.12
N PHE A 13 -23.24 15.17 14.84
CA PHE A 13 -21.93 15.82 14.71
C PHE A 13 -20.80 15.00 15.37
N LEU A 14 -21.06 14.29 16.46
CA LEU A 14 -20.07 13.50 17.18
C LEU A 14 -19.60 12.23 16.42
N LEU A 15 -20.45 11.64 15.57
CA LEU A 15 -20.08 10.47 14.76
C LEU A 15 -19.27 10.85 13.50
N ALA A 16 -19.52 12.02 12.93
CA ALA A 16 -18.73 12.54 11.81
C ALA A 16 -17.28 12.84 12.24
N ASP A 17 -17.10 13.39 13.43
CA ASP A 17 -15.79 13.73 13.99
C ASP A 17 -14.96 12.48 14.36
N ALA A 18 -15.59 11.44 14.90
CA ALA A 18 -14.91 10.19 15.26
C ALA A 18 -14.43 9.35 14.05
N LYS A 19 -15.11 9.45 12.89
CA LYS A 19 -14.62 8.84 11.64
C LYS A 19 -13.33 9.52 11.13
N SER A 20 -13.14 10.80 11.44
CA SER A 20 -12.01 11.59 10.95
C SER A 20 -10.69 11.35 11.71
N THR A 21 -10.71 10.74 12.90
CA THR A 21 -9.50 10.55 13.73
C THR A 21 -8.77 9.24 13.47
N LEU A 22 -9.44 8.21 12.93
CA LEU A 22 -8.85 6.88 12.70
C LEU A 22 -8.59 6.55 11.23
N PHE A 23 -9.34 7.17 10.31
CA PHE A 23 -9.20 6.97 8.87
C PHE A 23 -9.22 8.30 8.15
N SER A 24 -8.63 8.31 6.96
CA SER A 24 -8.69 9.46 6.05
C SER A 24 -8.86 8.98 4.63
N PRO A 25 -9.72 9.64 3.81
CA PRO A 25 -9.85 9.31 2.40
C PRO A 25 -8.53 9.53 1.69
N LEU A 26 -8.17 8.62 0.79
CA LEU A 26 -7.08 8.86 -0.13
C LEU A 26 -7.47 9.96 -1.10
N LEU A 27 -6.65 11.00 -1.13
CA LEU A 27 -6.73 12.06 -2.12
C LEU A 27 -5.80 11.73 -3.29
N LYS A 28 -6.17 12.20 -4.49
CA LYS A 28 -5.26 12.16 -5.64
C LYS A 28 -3.99 12.93 -5.24
N PRO A 29 -2.79 12.35 -5.40
CA PRO A 29 -1.56 13.01 -4.99
C PRO A 29 -1.37 14.28 -5.83
N LEU A 30 -1.32 15.43 -5.15
CA LEU A 30 -1.13 16.74 -5.79
C LEU A 30 0.35 17.15 -5.88
N ASP A 31 1.23 16.48 -5.13
CA ASP A 31 2.63 16.84 -4.96
C ASP A 31 3.55 15.74 -5.50
N TYR A 32 3.58 15.59 -6.83
CA TYR A 32 4.61 14.83 -7.53
C TYR A 32 4.86 15.42 -8.92
N ASP A 33 6.09 15.29 -9.40
CA ASP A 33 6.47 15.67 -10.76
C ASP A 33 6.12 14.53 -11.71
N ARG A 34 5.15 14.80 -12.59
CA ARG A 34 4.63 13.79 -13.52
C ARG A 34 5.68 13.27 -14.50
N GLN A 35 6.56 14.12 -15.01
CA GLN A 35 7.56 13.72 -15.99
C GLN A 35 8.66 12.87 -15.34
N LYS A 36 9.07 13.25 -14.13
CA LYS A 36 9.97 12.41 -13.31
C LYS A 36 9.33 11.09 -12.93
N ALA A 37 8.04 11.06 -12.60
CA ALA A 37 7.32 9.84 -12.31
C ALA A 37 7.22 8.91 -13.53
N LEU A 38 7.07 9.44 -14.75
CA LEU A 38 7.12 8.64 -15.98
C LEU A 38 8.51 8.05 -16.22
N LEU A 39 9.57 8.84 -16.02
CA LEU A 39 10.94 8.31 -16.05
C LEU A 39 11.15 7.22 -14.98
N GLY A 40 10.67 7.45 -13.76
CA GLY A 40 10.69 6.46 -12.67
C GLY A 40 9.94 5.19 -13.02
N LYS A 41 8.77 5.30 -13.64
CA LYS A 41 8.01 4.15 -14.14
C LYS A 41 8.84 3.35 -15.12
N GLU A 42 9.50 4.00 -16.07
CA GLU A 42 10.37 3.30 -17.04
C GLU A 42 11.48 2.54 -16.33
N LEU A 43 12.20 3.20 -15.41
CA LEU A 43 13.27 2.57 -14.62
C LEU A 43 12.76 1.38 -13.79
N PHE A 44 11.61 1.54 -13.13
CA PHE A 44 10.98 0.50 -12.32
C PHE A 44 10.63 -0.76 -13.13
N ASN A 45 10.32 -0.59 -14.42
CA ASN A 45 9.97 -1.66 -15.35
C ASN A 45 11.19 -2.26 -16.06
N ASP A 46 12.24 -1.48 -16.28
CA ASP A 46 13.36 -1.86 -17.14
C ASP A 46 14.23 -2.94 -16.50
N LYS A 47 14.28 -4.12 -17.12
CA LYS A 47 15.19 -5.20 -16.66
C LYS A 47 16.64 -4.90 -17.00
N ARG A 48 16.92 -4.06 -18.00
CA ARG A 48 18.27 -3.78 -18.51
C ARG A 48 19.15 -3.03 -17.50
N ILE A 49 18.55 -2.41 -16.47
CA ILE A 49 19.28 -1.70 -15.42
C ILE A 49 19.78 -2.64 -14.30
N GLY A 50 19.21 -3.84 -14.16
CA GLY A 50 19.65 -4.84 -13.19
C GLY A 50 20.94 -5.56 -13.62
N VAL A 51 21.61 -6.21 -12.66
CA VAL A 51 22.93 -6.84 -12.84
C VAL A 51 22.96 -7.86 -13.97
N ASP A 52 21.99 -8.79 -13.99
CA ASP A 52 21.90 -9.88 -14.95
C ASP A 52 20.97 -9.56 -16.14
N LYS A 53 20.42 -8.35 -16.17
CA LYS A 53 19.40 -7.88 -17.12
C LYS A 53 18.10 -8.70 -17.14
N LYS A 54 17.80 -9.46 -16.08
CA LYS A 54 16.60 -10.32 -15.99
C LYS A 54 15.58 -9.80 -14.99
N ILE A 55 16.01 -9.07 -13.98
CA ILE A 55 15.19 -8.57 -12.87
C ILE A 55 15.08 -7.04 -12.95
N SER A 56 13.88 -6.55 -12.70
CA SER A 56 13.54 -5.14 -12.44
C SER A 56 12.72 -5.05 -11.15
N CYS A 57 12.47 -3.85 -10.62
CA CYS A 57 11.60 -3.67 -9.47
C CYS A 57 10.23 -4.36 -9.68
N ARG A 58 9.63 -4.21 -10.88
CA ARG A 58 8.36 -4.86 -11.24
C ARG A 58 8.39 -6.39 -11.19
N SER A 59 9.56 -6.99 -11.35
CA SER A 59 9.68 -8.45 -11.36
C SER A 59 9.29 -9.07 -10.00
N CYS A 60 9.48 -8.32 -8.91
CA CYS A 60 9.01 -8.68 -7.56
C CYS A 60 7.78 -7.86 -7.14
N HIS A 61 7.63 -6.63 -7.65
CA HIS A 61 6.61 -5.68 -7.20
C HIS A 61 5.60 -5.34 -8.30
N ASN A 62 4.56 -6.16 -8.47
CA ASN A 62 3.53 -5.90 -9.48
C ASN A 62 2.67 -4.67 -9.12
N THR A 63 2.35 -3.84 -10.12
CA THR A 63 1.56 -2.60 -9.98
C THR A 63 0.07 -2.78 -10.27
N TYR A 64 -0.38 -3.99 -10.63
CA TYR A 64 -1.76 -4.27 -11.04
C TYR A 64 -2.44 -5.32 -10.16
N LYS A 65 -1.98 -6.57 -10.28
CA LYS A 65 -2.48 -7.70 -9.51
C LYS A 65 -1.29 -8.56 -9.13
N THR A 66 -1.13 -8.87 -7.85
CA THR A 66 -0.04 -9.78 -7.44
C THR A 66 -0.50 -11.20 -7.70
N ALA A 67 -0.10 -11.81 -8.81
CA ALA A 67 -0.24 -13.24 -9.05
C ALA A 67 1.12 -13.78 -9.48
N ASN A 68 1.52 -14.93 -8.93
CA ASN A 68 2.81 -15.58 -9.22
C ASN A 68 4.03 -14.67 -9.00
N ILE A 69 4.06 -13.95 -7.88
CA ILE A 69 5.20 -13.09 -7.53
C ILE A 69 6.38 -13.96 -7.09
N LYS A 70 7.57 -13.62 -7.61
CA LYS A 70 8.82 -14.17 -7.13
C LYS A 70 9.03 -13.74 -5.68
N MET A 71 8.99 -14.70 -4.76
CA MET A 71 9.40 -14.48 -3.37
C MET A 71 10.83 -13.95 -3.35
N ASP A 72 11.15 -13.14 -2.34
CA ASP A 72 12.56 -12.81 -2.12
C ASP A 72 13.34 -14.09 -1.75
N LYS A 73 14.67 -14.00 -1.76
CA LYS A 73 15.54 -15.15 -1.42
C LYS A 73 15.31 -15.70 0.00
N ASN A 74 14.71 -14.91 0.89
CA ASN A 74 14.41 -15.27 2.28
C ASN A 74 13.01 -15.86 2.43
N GLY A 75 12.28 -16.05 1.32
CA GLY A 75 10.90 -16.53 1.35
C GLY A 75 9.90 -15.48 1.83
N LEU A 76 10.21 -14.19 1.68
CA LEU A 76 9.27 -13.10 1.96
C LEU A 76 8.49 -12.70 0.71
N ASN A 77 7.19 -12.49 0.91
CA ASN A 77 6.24 -12.06 -0.09
C ASN A 77 6.39 -10.55 -0.34
N PRO A 78 6.82 -10.10 -1.53
CA PRO A 78 7.02 -8.68 -1.79
C PRO A 78 5.75 -7.84 -1.54
N PRO A 79 5.86 -6.66 -0.89
CA PRO A 79 4.72 -5.76 -0.71
C PRO A 79 4.21 -5.22 -2.06
N LEU A 80 2.90 -4.95 -2.11
CA LEU A 80 2.24 -4.23 -3.20
C LEU A 80 2.75 -2.78 -3.19
N ILE A 81 3.02 -2.25 -4.37
CA ILE A 81 3.55 -0.89 -4.52
C ILE A 81 2.46 0.17 -4.47
N LEU A 82 1.23 -0.17 -4.85
CA LEU A 82 0.10 0.73 -4.74
C LEU A 82 -0.01 1.24 -3.30
N ASN A 83 -0.07 2.56 -3.14
CA ASN A 83 -0.07 3.26 -1.84
C ASN A 83 1.17 3.05 -0.96
N SER A 84 2.26 2.47 -1.46
CA SER A 84 3.45 2.16 -0.64
C SER A 84 4.17 3.40 -0.12
N TYR A 85 4.08 4.51 -0.86
CA TYR A 85 4.56 5.83 -0.46
C TYR A 85 3.88 6.36 0.82
N LEU A 86 2.65 5.91 1.11
CA LEU A 86 1.87 6.35 2.27
C LEU A 86 2.17 5.55 3.54
N ASN A 87 3.04 4.54 3.46
CA ASN A 87 3.48 3.82 4.65
C ASN A 87 4.45 4.68 5.47
N TYR A 88 4.38 4.57 6.79
CA TYR A 88 5.43 5.08 7.68
C TYR A 88 6.58 4.07 7.82
N ILE A 89 6.30 2.78 7.67
CA ILE A 89 7.26 1.68 7.81
C ILE A 89 7.45 0.96 6.47
N HIS A 90 8.70 0.85 6.03
CA HIS A 90 9.08 0.30 4.73
C HIS A 90 9.78 -1.06 4.80
N SER A 91 10.23 -1.54 5.96
CA SER A 91 10.73 -2.92 6.14
C SER A 91 9.71 -3.85 6.79
N PHE A 92 9.91 -5.17 6.65
CA PHE A 92 9.09 -6.19 7.32
C PHE A 92 9.28 -6.21 8.83
N ASP A 93 10.50 -6.00 9.32
CA ASP A 93 10.84 -6.04 10.75
C ASP A 93 10.56 -4.73 11.49
N GLY A 94 10.05 -3.71 10.79
CA GLY A 94 9.68 -2.44 11.39
C GLY A 94 10.78 -1.39 11.52
N LYS A 95 12.03 -1.71 11.13
CA LYS A 95 13.19 -0.84 11.41
C LYS A 95 13.41 0.30 10.42
N ILE A 96 12.89 0.20 9.19
CA ILE A 96 13.13 1.21 8.15
C ILE A 96 11.88 2.08 8.01
N THR A 97 12.00 3.37 8.32
CA THR A 97 10.93 4.37 8.17
C THR A 97 11.21 5.43 7.11
N ASP A 98 12.42 5.45 6.53
CA ASP A 98 12.75 6.30 5.40
C ASP A 98 12.61 5.52 4.08
N LEU A 99 11.71 5.98 3.21
CA LEU A 99 11.50 5.39 1.89
C LEU A 99 12.75 5.48 1.02
N LYS A 100 13.48 6.60 1.09
CA LYS A 100 14.70 6.78 0.31
C LYS A 100 15.73 5.74 0.71
N HIS A 101 15.96 5.56 2.02
CA HIS A 101 16.83 4.50 2.53
C HIS A 101 16.35 3.10 2.11
N ARG A 102 15.04 2.82 2.08
CA ARG A 102 14.56 1.51 1.60
C ARG A 102 14.92 1.29 0.12
N ILE A 103 14.75 2.28 -0.74
CA ILE A 103 15.09 2.20 -2.17
C ILE A 103 16.61 2.07 -2.33
N ASP A 104 17.39 2.79 -1.55
CA ASP A 104 18.85 2.71 -1.51
C ASP A 104 19.34 1.27 -1.20
N LEU A 105 18.72 0.59 -0.23
CA LEU A 105 19.02 -0.82 0.04
C LEU A 105 18.68 -1.75 -1.13
N CYS A 106 17.59 -1.50 -1.83
CA CYS A 106 17.22 -2.24 -3.04
C CYS A 106 18.25 -2.01 -4.16
N PHE A 107 18.72 -0.77 -4.30
CA PHE A 107 19.71 -0.41 -5.30
C PHE A 107 21.07 -0.99 -4.96
N THR A 108 21.49 -1.03 -3.69
CA THR A 108 22.84 -1.46 -3.27
C THR A 108 22.95 -2.97 -3.07
N SER A 109 21.84 -3.66 -2.82
CA SER A 109 21.81 -5.12 -2.64
C SER A 109 22.38 -5.86 -3.84
N GLU A 110 23.34 -6.76 -3.58
CA GLU A 110 23.90 -7.67 -4.59
C GLU A 110 22.86 -8.64 -5.15
N GLU A 111 21.75 -8.82 -4.44
CA GLU A 111 20.71 -9.80 -4.72
C GLU A 111 19.50 -9.18 -5.40
N GLU A 112 19.45 -7.86 -5.44
CA GLU A 112 18.44 -7.09 -6.16
C GLU A 112 19.09 -6.44 -7.39
N LEU A 113 19.63 -5.22 -7.27
CA LEU A 113 20.00 -4.43 -8.45
C LEU A 113 21.45 -3.94 -8.51
N LYS A 114 22.21 -3.91 -7.41
CA LYS A 114 23.61 -3.41 -7.27
C LYS A 114 23.91 -2.04 -7.93
N THR A 115 24.14 -1.02 -7.11
CA THR A 115 24.06 0.41 -7.49
C THR A 115 25.02 0.81 -8.61
N GLU A 116 26.29 0.40 -8.53
CA GLU A 116 27.29 0.73 -9.55
C GLU A 116 26.91 0.20 -10.93
N VAL A 117 26.12 -0.87 -10.99
CA VAL A 117 25.62 -1.43 -12.24
C VAL A 117 24.47 -0.59 -12.76
N ILE A 118 23.50 -0.24 -11.92
CA ILE A 118 22.30 0.54 -12.33
C ILE A 118 22.70 1.83 -13.05
N ILE A 119 23.50 2.68 -12.41
CA ILE A 119 23.87 3.98 -13.00
C ILE A 119 24.67 3.80 -14.29
N LYS A 120 25.57 2.81 -14.32
CA LYS A 120 26.31 2.47 -15.54
C LYS A 120 25.41 2.00 -16.67
N GLN A 121 24.36 1.23 -16.38
CA GLN A 121 23.39 0.78 -17.40
C GLN A 121 22.49 1.93 -17.86
N ILE A 122 22.03 2.80 -16.95
CA ILE A 122 21.26 4.00 -17.31
C ILE A 122 22.09 4.90 -18.23
N LYS A 123 23.37 5.17 -17.90
CA LYS A 123 24.30 5.95 -18.74
C LYS A 123 24.69 5.29 -20.06
N ARG A 124 24.33 4.02 -20.30
CA ARG A 124 24.52 3.34 -21.59
C ARG A 124 23.35 3.49 -22.53
N ASN A 125 22.22 4.03 -22.06
CA ASN A 125 21.04 4.25 -22.88
C ASN A 125 20.94 5.75 -23.23
N PRO A 126 21.19 6.15 -24.49
CA PRO A 126 21.09 7.54 -24.91
C PRO A 126 19.70 8.15 -24.64
N ALA A 127 18.63 7.35 -24.72
CA ALA A 127 17.29 7.83 -24.42
C ALA A 127 17.11 8.19 -22.94
N TYR A 128 17.77 7.47 -22.02
CA TYR A 128 17.74 7.86 -20.62
C TYR A 128 18.57 9.11 -20.37
N ILE A 129 19.76 9.23 -20.94
CA ILE A 129 20.58 10.44 -20.81
C ILE A 129 19.77 11.68 -21.19
N LEU A 130 19.11 11.66 -22.37
CA LEU A 130 18.28 12.78 -22.82
C LEU A 130 17.14 13.12 -21.84
N LYS A 131 16.41 12.10 -21.35
CA LYS A 131 15.33 12.32 -20.37
C LYS A 131 15.84 12.86 -19.03
N PHE A 132 16.99 12.37 -18.56
CA PHE A 132 17.59 12.85 -17.32
C PHE A 132 18.10 14.28 -17.48
N ASP A 133 18.75 14.63 -18.58
CA ASP A 133 19.24 15.99 -18.85
C ASP A 133 18.09 17.00 -19.02
N GLU A 134 16.94 16.56 -19.52
CA GLU A 134 15.72 17.37 -19.60
C GLU A 134 15.08 17.64 -18.22
N LEU A 135 15.10 16.64 -17.32
CA LEU A 135 14.38 16.68 -16.05
C LEU A 135 15.24 17.07 -14.84
N TYR A 136 16.57 16.93 -14.94
CA TYR A 136 17.51 17.15 -13.85
C TYR A 136 18.74 17.92 -14.31
N LYS A 137 19.11 18.95 -13.54
CA LYS A 137 20.28 19.80 -13.85
C LYS A 137 21.60 19.01 -13.95
N ASP A 138 21.75 17.99 -13.10
CA ASP A 138 22.96 17.17 -13.02
C ASP A 138 22.88 15.90 -13.89
N GLY A 139 21.81 15.77 -14.70
CA GLY A 139 21.57 14.62 -15.56
C GLY A 139 21.50 13.30 -14.78
N VAL A 140 22.13 12.25 -15.31
CA VAL A 140 22.12 10.91 -14.70
C VAL A 140 23.04 10.85 -13.48
N THR A 141 22.45 10.96 -12.29
CA THR A 141 23.09 10.73 -10.99
C THR A 141 22.38 9.63 -10.20
N TYR A 142 23.00 9.18 -9.11
CA TYR A 142 22.38 8.21 -8.19
C TYR A 142 21.12 8.79 -7.54
N GLU A 143 21.23 10.01 -7.06
CA GLU A 143 20.21 10.77 -6.38
C GLU A 143 19.01 11.01 -7.30
N ASN A 144 19.25 11.38 -8.55
CA ASN A 144 18.19 11.63 -9.53
C ASN A 144 17.48 10.34 -9.94
N ALA A 145 18.18 9.20 -9.99
CA ALA A 145 17.57 7.91 -10.26
C ALA A 145 16.63 7.47 -9.11
N ILE A 146 17.04 7.68 -7.85
CA ILE A 146 16.17 7.43 -6.70
C ILE A 146 14.98 8.39 -6.68
N ASP A 147 15.22 9.68 -6.93
CA ASP A 147 14.16 10.70 -7.02
C ASP A 147 13.09 10.30 -8.03
N ALA A 148 13.48 9.93 -9.25
CA ALA A 148 12.53 9.47 -10.27
C ALA A 148 11.68 8.28 -9.79
N ILE A 149 12.28 7.28 -9.12
CA ILE A 149 11.53 6.17 -8.53
C ILE A 149 10.57 6.65 -7.44
N ILE A 150 10.99 7.55 -6.55
CA ILE A 150 10.11 8.11 -5.51
C ILE A 150 8.93 8.85 -6.13
N GLU A 151 9.16 9.66 -7.15
CA GLU A 151 8.10 10.36 -7.89
C GLU A 151 7.12 9.37 -8.52
N PHE A 152 7.61 8.25 -9.07
CA PHE A 152 6.74 7.17 -9.52
C PHE A 152 5.92 6.56 -8.38
N LEU A 153 6.53 6.26 -7.24
CA LEU A 153 5.82 5.69 -6.08
C LEU A 153 4.72 6.63 -5.55
N LYS A 154 4.99 7.94 -5.50
CA LYS A 154 3.97 8.96 -5.19
C LYS A 154 2.80 8.90 -6.16
N ALA A 155 3.08 8.71 -7.45
CA ALA A 155 2.06 8.60 -8.49
C ALA A 155 1.25 7.29 -8.45
N THR A 156 1.61 6.32 -7.62
CA THR A 156 0.91 5.02 -7.49
C THR A 156 -0.15 4.97 -6.38
N VAL A 157 -0.66 6.13 -5.94
CA VAL A 157 -1.78 6.19 -4.99
C VAL A 157 -3.11 5.88 -5.69
N THR A 158 -3.97 5.10 -5.03
CA THR A 158 -5.27 4.65 -5.56
C THR A 158 -6.44 5.28 -4.79
N PRO A 159 -6.85 6.52 -5.12
CA PRO A 159 -7.95 7.19 -4.44
C PRO A 159 -9.32 6.59 -4.81
N ASN A 160 -10.40 7.18 -4.30
CA ASN A 160 -11.79 6.93 -4.75
C ASN A 160 -12.29 5.48 -4.58
N SER A 161 -11.72 4.71 -3.64
CA SER A 161 -12.36 3.46 -3.23
C SER A 161 -13.76 3.72 -2.69
N LYS A 162 -14.63 2.70 -2.68
CA LYS A 162 -15.96 2.83 -2.04
C LYS A 162 -15.83 3.29 -0.59
N PHE A 163 -14.83 2.76 0.14
CA PHE A 163 -14.56 3.18 1.50
C PHE A 163 -14.09 4.64 1.59
N ASP A 164 -13.23 5.11 0.68
CA ASP A 164 -12.82 6.52 0.65
C ASP A 164 -14.02 7.46 0.44
N LYS A 165 -14.94 7.11 -0.47
CA LYS A 165 -16.17 7.88 -0.73
C LYS A 165 -17.06 7.89 0.52
N PHE A 166 -17.19 6.76 1.20
CA PHE A 166 -17.96 6.64 2.44
C PHE A 166 -17.41 7.50 3.58
N ILE A 167 -16.10 7.47 3.82
CA ILE A 167 -15.49 8.31 4.86
C ILE A 167 -15.43 9.79 4.47
N ALA A 168 -15.52 10.12 3.18
CA ALA A 168 -15.70 11.48 2.68
C ALA A 168 -17.16 11.99 2.79
N GLY A 169 -18.10 11.16 3.27
CA GLY A 169 -19.48 11.56 3.55
C GLY A 169 -20.55 10.98 2.61
N ASP A 170 -20.17 10.22 1.58
CA ASP A 170 -21.14 9.50 0.75
C ASP A 170 -21.62 8.23 1.45
N GLU A 171 -22.67 8.35 2.27
CA GLU A 171 -23.24 7.23 3.01
C GLU A 171 -23.73 6.09 2.11
N ASN A 172 -23.96 6.33 0.82
CA ASN A 172 -24.45 5.32 -0.13
C ASN A 172 -23.32 4.62 -0.88
N ALA A 173 -22.06 5.02 -0.69
CA ALA A 173 -20.91 4.40 -1.36
C ALA A 173 -20.68 2.93 -0.93
N LEU A 174 -21.08 2.58 0.29
CA LEU A 174 -21.09 1.20 0.79
C LEU A 174 -22.52 0.64 0.82
N SER A 175 -22.64 -0.61 0.39
CA SER A 175 -23.80 -1.46 0.66
C SER A 175 -23.96 -1.76 2.15
N GLN A 176 -25.13 -2.26 2.57
CA GLN A 176 -25.37 -2.59 3.98
C GLN A 176 -24.39 -3.65 4.49
N ASP A 177 -24.10 -4.69 3.72
CA ASP A 177 -23.14 -5.72 4.12
C ASP A 177 -21.72 -5.16 4.28
N GLU A 178 -21.29 -4.23 3.41
CA GLU A 178 -19.98 -3.57 3.52
C GLU A 178 -19.92 -2.67 4.77
N LYS A 179 -21.04 -2.01 5.13
CA LYS A 179 -21.15 -1.23 6.39
C LYS A 179 -21.10 -2.13 7.62
N ASP A 180 -21.86 -3.22 7.61
CA ASP A 180 -21.87 -4.19 8.71
C ASP A 180 -20.47 -4.82 8.90
N GLY A 181 -19.77 -5.09 7.79
CA GLY A 181 -18.38 -5.53 7.77
C GLY A 181 -17.41 -4.50 8.35
N PHE A 182 -17.57 -3.22 8.01
CA PHE A 182 -16.78 -2.13 8.60
C PHE A 182 -17.03 -2.02 10.11
N ASP A 183 -18.28 -2.05 10.55
CA ASP A 183 -18.64 -2.00 11.97
C ASP A 183 -18.08 -3.21 12.74
N LEU A 184 -18.03 -4.38 12.10
CA LEU A 184 -17.39 -5.57 12.66
C LEU A 184 -15.87 -5.41 12.75
N PHE A 185 -15.23 -4.89 11.70
CA PHE A 185 -13.79 -4.60 11.68
C PHE A 185 -13.37 -3.67 12.84
N MET A 186 -14.21 -2.67 13.13
CA MET A 186 -14.04 -1.77 14.27
C MET A 186 -14.21 -2.49 15.61
N ARG A 187 -15.32 -3.19 15.80
CA ARG A 187 -15.70 -3.81 17.10
C ARG A 187 -14.89 -5.06 17.44
N THR A 188 -14.30 -5.74 16.45
CA THR A 188 -13.40 -6.89 16.66
C THR A 188 -11.99 -6.44 17.00
N GLY A 189 -11.64 -5.17 16.77
CA GLY A 189 -10.34 -4.60 17.12
C GLY A 189 -9.28 -4.71 16.01
N CYS A 190 -9.66 -5.11 14.79
CA CYS A 190 -8.77 -5.11 13.63
C CYS A 190 -8.19 -3.69 13.39
N VAL A 191 -9.02 -2.66 13.62
CA VAL A 191 -8.63 -1.24 13.54
C VAL A 191 -7.47 -0.86 14.46
N ASN A 192 -7.25 -1.56 15.58
CA ASN A 192 -6.17 -1.24 16.51
C ASN A 192 -4.78 -1.35 15.85
N CYS A 193 -4.65 -2.22 14.85
CA CYS A 193 -3.43 -2.40 14.06
C CYS A 193 -3.56 -1.81 12.64
N HIS A 194 -4.76 -1.89 12.06
CA HIS A 194 -5.04 -1.49 10.68
C HIS A 194 -5.82 -0.18 10.62
N ASN A 195 -5.12 0.93 10.89
CA ASN A 195 -5.68 2.29 10.94
C ASN A 195 -4.86 3.28 10.08
N GLY A 196 -5.24 4.55 10.14
CA GLY A 196 -4.59 5.64 9.44
C GLY A 196 -4.89 5.65 7.96
N VAL A 197 -4.11 6.46 7.23
CA VAL A 197 -4.34 6.72 5.80
C VAL A 197 -4.30 5.45 4.95
N ASN A 198 -3.54 4.43 5.34
CA ASN A 198 -3.35 3.19 4.56
C ASN A 198 -3.94 1.94 5.23
N LEU A 199 -4.70 2.09 6.33
CA LEU A 199 -5.26 0.98 7.11
C LEU A 199 -4.17 -0.05 7.49
N GLY A 200 -3.06 0.45 8.05
CA GLY A 200 -1.83 -0.30 8.32
C GLY A 200 -0.60 0.37 7.69
N GLY A 201 0.55 -0.31 7.75
CA GLY A 201 1.83 0.21 7.26
C GLY A 201 2.53 1.20 8.21
N ASN A 202 1.96 1.42 9.40
CA ASN A 202 2.41 2.39 10.40
C ASN A 202 2.71 1.78 11.77
N ILE A 203 2.38 0.52 12.00
CA ILE A 203 2.56 -0.18 13.28
C ILE A 203 3.36 -1.47 13.09
N VAL A 204 4.14 -1.84 14.10
CA VAL A 204 4.79 -3.15 14.22
C VAL A 204 4.05 -3.96 15.27
N SER A 205 3.66 -5.19 14.94
CA SER A 205 3.07 -6.13 15.89
C SER A 205 4.14 -7.05 16.46
N LEU A 206 4.21 -7.15 17.79
CA LEU A 206 5.03 -8.13 18.51
C LEU A 206 4.43 -9.54 18.47
N LEU A 207 3.18 -9.68 18.02
CA LEU A 207 2.51 -10.96 17.79
C LEU A 207 2.82 -11.53 16.39
N GLY A 208 3.93 -11.11 15.76
CA GLY A 208 4.34 -11.59 14.45
C GLY A 208 4.71 -13.09 14.42
N TYR A 209 5.30 -13.53 13.33
CA TYR A 209 5.65 -14.94 13.12
C TYR A 209 6.77 -15.35 14.08
N GLU A 210 6.55 -16.43 14.84
CA GLU A 210 7.49 -16.94 15.85
C GLU A 210 7.93 -15.90 16.90
N GLY A 211 7.05 -14.93 17.22
CA GLY A 211 7.36 -13.87 18.19
C GLY A 211 8.32 -12.79 17.67
N LYS A 212 8.64 -12.80 16.37
CA LYS A 212 9.44 -11.73 15.75
C LYS A 212 8.54 -10.54 15.40
N PRO A 213 9.00 -9.29 15.61
CA PRO A 213 8.24 -8.12 15.21
C PRO A 213 7.99 -8.11 13.71
N LEU A 214 6.73 -7.89 13.31
CA LEU A 214 6.36 -7.73 11.90
C LEU A 214 5.53 -6.47 11.71
N LYS A 215 5.84 -5.72 10.65
CA LYS A 215 5.02 -4.62 10.18
C LYS A 215 3.62 -5.13 9.85
N VAL A 216 2.62 -4.45 10.41
CA VAL A 216 1.22 -4.64 10.03
C VAL A 216 1.05 -4.09 8.61
N PRO A 217 0.63 -4.90 7.61
CA PRO A 217 0.51 -4.44 6.24
C PRO A 217 -0.67 -3.47 6.07
N SER A 218 -0.58 -2.60 5.06
CA SER A 218 -1.75 -1.88 4.56
C SER A 218 -2.79 -2.86 4.02
N LEU A 219 -4.07 -2.59 4.31
CA LEU A 219 -5.20 -3.33 3.75
C LEU A 219 -5.81 -2.68 2.51
N ARG A 220 -5.33 -1.50 2.09
CA ARG A 220 -5.79 -0.92 0.82
C ARG A 220 -5.38 -1.83 -0.32
N ASN A 221 -6.30 -2.03 -1.26
CA ASN A 221 -6.10 -2.93 -2.41
C ASN A 221 -5.78 -4.39 -2.03
N VAL A 222 -6.13 -4.84 -0.81
CA VAL A 222 -5.79 -6.20 -0.35
C VAL A 222 -6.36 -7.29 -1.25
N SER A 223 -7.53 -7.07 -1.87
CA SER A 223 -8.15 -8.01 -2.82
C SER A 223 -7.44 -8.12 -4.18
N LEU A 224 -6.59 -7.15 -4.52
CA LEU A 224 -5.76 -7.17 -5.73
C LEU A 224 -4.53 -8.06 -5.56
N ARG A 225 -4.37 -8.63 -4.36
CA ARG A 225 -3.23 -9.46 -4.02
C ARG A 225 -3.64 -10.92 -3.99
N SER A 226 -2.87 -11.77 -4.64
CA SER A 226 -2.87 -13.21 -4.37
C SER A 226 -1.49 -13.59 -3.83
N VAL A 227 -1.55 -14.55 -2.91
CA VAL A 227 -0.66 -14.80 -1.78
C VAL A 227 -0.63 -13.70 -0.70
N TYR A 228 -0.98 -14.08 0.52
CA TYR A 228 -1.11 -13.27 1.72
C TYR A 228 -0.09 -13.68 2.79
N LEU A 229 -0.01 -12.90 3.85
CA LEU A 229 1.01 -12.99 4.89
C LEU A 229 2.43 -12.69 4.36
N HIS A 230 3.36 -12.54 5.29
CA HIS A 230 4.75 -12.21 4.99
C HIS A 230 5.47 -13.32 4.21
N ASN A 231 5.00 -14.56 4.26
CA ASN A 231 5.59 -15.74 3.62
C ASN A 231 4.75 -16.30 2.46
N GLY A 232 3.63 -15.66 2.13
CA GLY A 232 2.80 -16.06 0.98
C GLY A 232 2.04 -17.38 1.14
N THR A 233 1.86 -17.90 2.37
CA THR A 233 1.30 -19.25 2.56
C THR A 233 -0.20 -19.38 2.30
N LEU A 234 -0.95 -18.28 2.36
CA LEU A 234 -2.40 -18.27 2.10
C LEU A 234 -2.66 -17.59 0.77
N ASN A 235 -3.54 -18.15 -0.06
CA ASN A 235 -3.88 -17.59 -1.38
C ASN A 235 -5.31 -17.02 -1.46
N ASP A 236 -6.12 -17.23 -0.42
CA ASP A 236 -7.49 -16.74 -0.32
C ASP A 236 -7.65 -15.69 0.80
N LEU A 237 -8.43 -14.64 0.50
CA LEU A 237 -8.61 -13.53 1.43
C LEU A 237 -9.48 -13.93 2.61
N LEU A 238 -10.55 -14.71 2.38
CA LEU A 238 -11.45 -15.12 3.44
C LEU A 238 -10.72 -16.00 4.46
N SER A 239 -9.98 -17.00 3.98
CA SER A 239 -9.12 -17.83 4.83
C SER A 239 -8.04 -17.02 5.55
N THR A 240 -7.57 -15.91 4.96
CA THR A 240 -6.61 -15.01 5.63
C THR A 240 -7.27 -14.23 6.77
N ILE A 241 -8.52 -13.78 6.61
CA ILE A 241 -9.27 -13.11 7.68
C ILE A 241 -9.49 -14.09 8.85
N GLU A 242 -9.92 -15.31 8.55
CA GLU A 242 -10.11 -16.39 9.53
C GLU A 242 -8.82 -16.65 10.31
N PHE A 243 -7.72 -16.89 9.58
CA PHE A 243 -6.40 -17.11 10.17
C PHE A 243 -5.97 -15.95 11.08
N MET A 244 -6.16 -14.71 10.66
CA MET A 244 -5.76 -13.54 11.46
C MET A 244 -6.61 -13.39 12.72
N ASN A 245 -7.91 -13.66 12.65
CA ASN A 245 -8.80 -13.63 13.81
C ASN A 245 -8.40 -14.69 14.85
N GLU A 246 -8.13 -15.92 14.41
CA GLU A 246 -7.67 -17.02 15.28
C GLU A 246 -6.29 -16.71 15.87
N ARG A 247 -5.33 -16.32 15.03
CA ARG A 247 -3.94 -16.07 15.44
C ARG A 247 -3.82 -14.95 16.46
N MET A 248 -4.66 -13.92 16.33
CA MET A 248 -4.70 -12.77 17.22
C MET A 248 -5.70 -12.95 18.38
N ASN A 249 -6.46 -14.06 18.38
CA ASN A 249 -7.49 -14.37 19.37
C ASN A 249 -8.44 -13.19 19.63
N LEU A 250 -8.94 -12.56 18.54
CA LEU A 250 -9.69 -11.31 18.67
C LEU A 250 -11.09 -11.56 19.22
N LYS A 251 -11.90 -12.38 18.52
CA LYS A 251 -13.27 -12.75 18.91
C LYS A 251 -13.72 -14.09 18.30
N ASN A 252 -14.78 -14.66 18.87
CA ASN A 252 -15.52 -15.74 18.24
C ASN A 252 -16.42 -15.17 17.14
N LEU A 253 -16.01 -15.32 15.89
CA LEU A 253 -16.75 -14.88 14.71
C LEU A 253 -17.44 -16.06 14.02
N THR A 254 -18.62 -15.83 13.46
CA THR A 254 -19.35 -16.80 12.64
C THR A 254 -18.88 -16.73 11.17
N GLN A 255 -19.29 -17.71 10.34
CA GLN A 255 -18.98 -17.64 8.90
C GLN A 255 -19.54 -16.37 8.24
N LYS A 256 -20.75 -15.97 8.63
CA LYS A 256 -21.38 -14.74 8.14
C LYS A 256 -20.56 -13.51 8.51
N ASP A 257 -19.97 -13.47 9.70
CA ASP A 257 -19.11 -12.37 10.14
C ASP A 257 -17.86 -12.26 9.25
N TYR A 258 -17.24 -13.40 8.91
CA TYR A 258 -16.10 -13.43 7.98
C TYR A 258 -16.48 -12.95 6.58
N GLU A 259 -17.65 -13.33 6.07
CA GLU A 259 -18.16 -12.85 4.79
C GLU A 259 -18.40 -11.33 4.78
N LEU A 260 -18.90 -10.76 5.88
CA LEU A 260 -19.07 -9.31 6.03
C LEU A 260 -17.72 -8.58 6.05
N LEU A 261 -16.74 -9.09 6.81
CA LEU A 261 -15.37 -8.56 6.81
C LEU A 261 -14.76 -8.62 5.41
N TYR A 262 -14.93 -9.75 4.72
CA TYR A 262 -14.46 -9.92 3.35
C TYR A 262 -15.05 -8.87 2.42
N LYS A 263 -16.37 -8.66 2.45
CA LYS A 263 -17.05 -7.63 1.64
C LYS A 263 -16.50 -6.24 1.93
N PHE A 264 -16.30 -5.89 3.20
CA PHE A 264 -15.65 -4.64 3.57
C PHE A 264 -14.25 -4.50 2.98
N LEU A 265 -13.41 -5.54 3.07
CA LEU A 265 -12.05 -5.50 2.50
C LEU A 265 -12.04 -5.35 0.97
N LEU A 266 -13.05 -5.88 0.26
CA LEU A 266 -13.20 -5.62 -1.18
C LEU A 266 -13.45 -4.14 -1.49
N ALA A 267 -14.18 -3.44 -0.61
CA ALA A 267 -14.50 -2.02 -0.75
C ALA A 267 -13.29 -1.08 -0.59
N LEU A 268 -12.14 -1.62 -0.16
CA LEU A 268 -10.87 -0.89 0.00
C LEU A 268 -10.04 -0.77 -1.29
N THR A 269 -10.52 -1.32 -2.40
CA THR A 269 -9.85 -1.18 -3.71
C THR A 269 -10.16 0.18 -4.32
N GLY A 270 -9.13 0.97 -4.56
CA GLY A 270 -9.24 2.29 -5.18
C GLY A 270 -9.18 2.26 -6.70
N GLU A 271 -9.39 3.41 -7.30
CA GLU A 271 -9.17 3.65 -8.71
C GLU A 271 -7.67 3.61 -9.01
N PHE A 272 -7.29 2.90 -10.08
CA PHE A 272 -5.90 2.82 -10.50
C PHE A 272 -5.46 4.16 -11.11
N PRO A 273 -4.26 4.65 -10.76
CA PRO A 273 -3.78 5.91 -11.29
C PRO A 273 -3.46 5.80 -12.79
N GLU A 274 -3.82 6.86 -13.53
CA GLU A 274 -3.64 6.98 -14.99
C GLU A 274 -2.23 6.63 -15.44
N ILE A 275 -1.21 7.04 -14.67
CA ILE A 275 0.20 6.81 -14.98
C ILE A 275 0.54 5.33 -15.20
N LEU A 276 -0.23 4.38 -14.66
CA LEU A 276 0.02 2.97 -14.88
C LEU A 276 -0.32 2.54 -16.31
N TYR A 277 -1.31 3.16 -16.94
CA TYR A 277 -1.83 2.80 -18.27
C TYR A 277 -1.10 3.46 -19.45
N GLU A 278 -0.25 4.44 -19.17
CA GLU A 278 0.56 5.17 -20.18
C GLU A 278 1.74 4.35 -20.73
#